data_AF-A0A953XJR6-F1
#
_entry.id   AF-A0A953XJR6-F1
#
_cell.length_a   1.000
_cell.length_b   1.000
_cell.length_c   1.000
_cell.angle_alpha   90.00
_cell.angle_beta   90.00
_cell.angle_gamma   90.00
#
_symmetry.space_group_name_H-M   'P 1'
#
loop_
_entity.id
_entity.type
_entity.pdbx_description
1 polymer ?
#
loop_
_entity_poly.entity_id
_entity_poly.type
_entity_poly.pdbx_seq_one_letter_code
_entity_poly.pdbx_strand_id
1 'polypeptide(L)' 'SSVMRDLREAGVDMLTVGQYLKPAAGLAEVARYLEPREFNEIRDEALALGFPKVASGPFVRSSYNAKEQFLDSNVQ' A
#
# COMPACT_ATOMS: atom_id res chain seq x y z
N SER A 1 -2.24 -7.98 -9.91
CA SER A 1 -0.97 -7.45 -10.45
C SER A 1 -1.12 -6.40 -11.54
N SER A 2 -2.17 -6.37 -12.40
CA SER A 2 -2.27 -5.42 -13.54
C SER A 2 -2.09 -3.96 -13.11
N VAL A 3 -2.86 -3.50 -12.12
CA VAL A 3 -2.78 -2.11 -11.62
C VAL A 3 -1.37 -1.74 -11.16
N MET A 4 -0.67 -2.64 -10.46
CA MET A 4 0.69 -2.37 -10.00
C MET A 4 1.69 -2.25 -11.16
N ARG A 5 1.50 -3.02 -12.25
CA ARG A 5 2.31 -2.88 -13.46
C ARG A 5 2.03 -1.55 -14.16
N ASP A 6 0.76 -1.19 -14.31
CA ASP A 6 0.35 0.08 -14.94
C ASP A 6 0.97 1.27 -14.20
N LEU A 7 0.96 1.23 -12.87
CA LEU A 7 1.61 2.25 -12.02
C LEU A 7 3.13 2.29 -12.19
N ARG A 8 3.79 1.13 -12.36
CA ARG A 8 5.24 1.08 -12.65
C ARG A 8 5.56 1.64 -14.03
N GLU A 9 4.78 1.30 -15.05
CA GLU A 9 4.93 1.82 -16.40
C GLU A 9 4.71 3.34 -16.46
N ALA A 10 3.82 3.86 -15.60
CA ALA A 10 3.61 5.29 -15.41
C ALA A 10 4.72 5.99 -14.59
N GLY A 11 5.74 5.27 -14.10
CA GLY A 11 6.87 5.84 -13.37
C GLY A 11 6.59 6.19 -11.91
N VAL A 12 5.63 5.52 -11.25
CA VAL A 12 5.27 5.81 -9.85
C VAL A 12 6.34 5.28 -8.89
N ASP A 13 7.02 6.17 -8.17
CA ASP A 13 8.10 5.78 -7.25
C ASP A 13 7.65 5.26 -5.89
N MET A 14 6.44 5.62 -5.44
CA MET A 14 5.96 5.27 -4.11
C MET A 14 4.54 4.71 -4.16
N LEU A 15 4.38 3.49 -3.65
CA LEU A 15 3.09 2.83 -3.52
C LEU A 15 2.66 2.76 -2.06
N THR A 16 1.42 3.16 -1.78
CA THR A 16 0.80 2.98 -0.46
C THR A 16 -0.45 2.12 -0.58
N VAL A 17 -0.54 1.04 0.19
CA VAL A 17 -1.68 0.12 0.23
C VAL A 17 -2.24 0.07 1.65
N GLY A 18 -3.51 0.46 1.81
CA GLY A 18 -4.19 0.51 3.09
C GLY A 18 -5.58 -0.12 3.05
N GLN A 19 -6.09 -0.53 4.22
CA GLN A 19 -7.46 -1.04 4.32
C GLN A 19 -8.45 0.09 4.08
N TYR A 20 -9.41 -0.14 3.19
CA TYR A 20 -10.58 0.71 3.07
C TYR A 20 -11.42 0.61 4.36
N LEU A 21 -11.58 1.74 5.03
CA LEU A 21 -12.44 1.89 6.20
C LEU A 21 -13.55 2.86 5.83
N LYS A 22 -14.77 2.37 5.84
CA LYS A 22 -15.97 3.15 5.54
C LYS A 22 -16.13 4.28 6.58
N PRO A 23 -16.10 5.56 6.18
CA PRO A 23 -16.11 6.66 7.14
C PRO A 23 -17.53 7.05 7.61
N ALA A 24 -18.56 6.78 6.81
CA ALA A 24 -19.95 7.15 7.12
C ALA A 24 -20.96 6.22 6.43
N ALA A 25 -22.20 6.21 6.92
CA ALA A 25 -23.31 5.48 6.30
C ALA A 25 -23.62 6.02 4.89
N GLY A 26 -24.06 5.13 3.98
CA GLY A 26 -24.37 5.48 2.58
C GLY A 26 -23.18 5.42 1.61
N LEU A 27 -21.96 5.19 2.10
CA LEU A 27 -20.79 4.89 1.26
C LEU A 27 -20.64 3.39 1.03
N ALA A 28 -19.77 3.03 0.08
CA ALA A 28 -19.46 1.65 -0.26
C ALA A 28 -19.16 0.81 0.99
N GLU A 29 -19.74 -0.39 1.05
CA GLU A 29 -19.48 -1.31 2.15
C GLU A 29 -18.07 -1.88 2.06
N VAL A 30 -17.50 -2.22 3.21
CA VAL A 30 -16.24 -2.97 3.25
C VAL A 30 -16.53 -4.40 2.78
N ALA A 31 -16.07 -4.73 1.58
CA ALA A 31 -16.26 -6.08 1.03
C ALA A 31 -15.44 -7.14 1.81
N ARG A 32 -14.24 -6.77 2.27
CA ARG A 32 -13.35 -7.65 3.02
C ARG A 32 -12.33 -6.86 3.84
N TYR A 33 -11.99 -7.42 4.99
CA TYR A 33 -10.82 -7.03 5.76
C TYR A 33 -9.66 -7.96 5.42
N LEU A 34 -8.55 -7.37 4.98
CA LEU A 34 -7.32 -8.10 4.70
C LEU A 34 -6.60 -8.46 6.01
N GLU A 35 -6.09 -9.67 6.10
CA GLU A 35 -5.17 -10.07 7.17
C GLU A 35 -3.82 -9.33 7.02
N PRO A 36 -3.09 -9.06 8.11
CA PRO A 36 -1.78 -8.41 8.04
C PRO A 36 -0.79 -9.09 7.08
N ARG A 37 -0.84 -10.43 6.97
CA ARG A 37 0.01 -11.19 6.03
C ARG A 37 -0.26 -10.86 4.57
N GLU A 38 -1.50 -10.58 4.20
CA GLU A 38 -1.87 -10.27 2.81
C GLU A 38 -1.30 -8.91 2.40
N PHE A 39 -1.20 -7.97 3.34
CA PHE A 39 -0.50 -6.71 3.09
C PHE A 39 1.01 -6.93 2.83
N ASN A 40 1.64 -7.88 3.52
CA ASN A 40 3.05 -8.23 3.27
C ASN A 40 3.22 -8.86 1.88
N GLU A 41 2.33 -9.78 1.49
CA GLU A 41 2.34 -10.39 0.15
C GLU A 41 2.24 -9.32 -0.95
N ILE A 42 1.33 -8.34 -0.79
CA ILE A 42 1.19 -7.22 -1.73
C ILE A 42 2.46 -6.36 -1.77
N ARG A 43 3.08 -6.10 -0.60
CA ARG A 43 4.33 -5.34 -0.52
C ARG A 43 5.44 -6.05 -1.29
N ASP A 44 5.59 -7.35 -1.07
CA ASP A 44 6.66 -8.13 -1.66
C ASP A 44 6.45 -8.28 -3.18
N GLU A 45 5.20 -8.41 -3.64
CA GLU A 45 4.86 -8.35 -5.07
C GLU A 45 5.23 -6.99 -5.68
N ALA A 46 4.88 -5.88 -5.01
CA ALA A 46 5.22 -4.54 -5.49
C ALA A 46 6.74 -4.29 -5.55
N LEU A 47 7.48 -4.73 -4.53
CA LEU A 47 8.94 -4.65 -4.53
C LEU A 47 9.54 -5.47 -5.68
N ALA A 48 9.03 -6.67 -5.94
CA ALA A 48 9.43 -7.50 -7.07
C ALA A 48 9.11 -6.87 -8.44
N LEU A 49 8.07 -6.04 -8.53
CA LEU A 49 7.74 -5.23 -9.71
C LEU A 49 8.62 -3.98 -9.88
N GLY A 50 9.50 -3.69 -8.92
CA GLY A 50 10.48 -2.61 -8.99
C GLY A 50 9.96 -1.27 -8.48
N PHE A 51 8.94 -1.23 -7.62
CA PHE A 51 8.64 -0.02 -6.85
C PHE A 51 9.79 0.26 -5.87
N PRO A 52 10.41 1.44 -5.89
CA PRO A 52 11.51 1.73 -4.98
C PRO A 52 11.05 1.94 -3.53
N LYS A 53 9.78 2.32 -3.32
CA LYS A 53 9.18 2.48 -1.98
C LYS A 53 7.77 1.93 -1.94
N VAL A 54 7.51 1.07 -0.96
CA VAL A 54 6.19 0.48 -0.76
C VAL A 54 5.85 0.51 0.73
N ALA A 55 4.73 1.12 1.07
CA ALA A 55 4.12 1.01 2.39
C ALA A 55 2.81 0.26 2.28
N SER A 56 2.67 -0.85 3.00
CA SER A 56 1.50 -1.71 2.93
C SER A 56 1.10 -2.15 4.33
N GLY A 57 -0.16 -1.95 4.70
CA GLY A 57 -0.67 -2.33 6.00
C GLY A 57 -2.07 -1.77 6.27
N PRO A 58 -2.82 -2.32 7.23
CA PRO A 58 -4.22 -1.97 7.45
C PRO A 58 -4.46 -0.48 7.69
N PHE A 59 -3.54 0.18 8.41
CA PHE A 59 -3.66 1.59 8.78
C PHE A 59 -2.83 2.54 7.91
N VAL A 60 -2.19 2.04 6.85
CA VAL A 60 -1.44 2.90 5.92
C VAL A 60 -2.38 3.91 5.25
N ARG A 61 -1.94 5.16 5.16
CA ARG A 61 -2.62 6.26 4.45
C ARG A 61 -1.59 7.05 3.67
N SER A 62 -2.02 7.73 2.61
CA SER A 62 -1.12 8.48 1.73
C SER A 62 -0.46 9.70 2.40
N SER A 63 -1.09 10.27 3.43
CA SER A 63 -0.57 11.43 4.19
C SER A 63 0.02 11.08 5.56
N TYR A 64 -0.30 9.90 6.09
CA TYR A 64 0.16 9.48 7.41
C TYR A 64 1.56 8.87 7.27
N ASN A 65 2.56 9.53 7.87
CA ASN A 65 3.94 9.07 7.91
C ASN A 65 4.69 9.03 6.57
N ALA A 66 4.41 9.92 5.62
CA ALA A 66 5.28 10.07 4.45
C ALA A 66 6.76 10.21 4.86
N LYS A 67 7.05 10.97 5.94
CA LYS A 67 8.39 11.10 6.55
C LYS A 67 8.95 9.81 7.18
N GLU A 68 8.14 9.01 7.85
CA GLU A 68 8.58 7.76 8.50
C GLU A 68 8.77 6.63 7.46
N GLN A 69 7.99 6.66 6.37
CA GLN A 69 8.16 5.79 5.20
C GLN A 69 9.45 6.08 4.41
N PHE A 70 10.09 7.26 4.58
CA PHE A 70 11.46 7.48 4.12
C PHE A 70 12.52 6.84 5.03
N LEU A 71 12.20 6.61 6.31
CA LEU A 71 13.14 6.14 7.34
C LEU A 71 13.13 4.63 7.54
N ASP A 72 11.96 3.97 7.43
CA ASP A 72 11.83 2.52 7.59
C ASP A 72 12.44 1.69 6.44
N SER A 73 12.91 2.34 5.37
CA SER A 73 13.75 1.71 4.34
C SER A 73 15.14 1.27 4.83
N ASN A 74 15.50 1.54 6.11
CA ASN A 74 16.82 1.27 6.68
C ASN A 74 16.84 0.35 7.91
N VAL A 75 15.80 -0.44 8.16
CA VAL A 75 15.89 -1.51 9.18
C VAL A 75 16.10 -2.85 8.48
N GLN A 76 17.37 -3.29 8.46
CA GLN A 76 17.78 -4.68 8.22
C GLN A 76 17.14 -5.63 9.22
#